data_AF-A0A9D5VS50-F1
#
_entry.id   AF-A0A9D5VS50-F1
#
_cell.length_a   1.000
_cell.length_b   1.000
_cell.length_c   1.000
_cell.angle_alpha   90.00
_cell.angle_beta   90.00
_cell.angle_gamma   90.00
#
_symmetry.space_group_name_H-M   'P 1'
#
loop_
_entity.id
_entity.type
_entity.pdbx_description
1 polymer ?
#
loop_
_entity_poly.entity_id
_entity_poly.type
_entity_poly.pdbx_seq_one_letter_code
_entity_poly.pdbx_strand_id
1 'polypeptide(L)'
;MKLKKLLSQKKSEIIQKWIDGILGTYPADTYQIFKKSGDQFANPVGTTLSREIAELTSIILEEEIDYNSVKKHLDTVIRIRAIQAFSPSQAIGFILLLKEIIKNILKAQDINLDELLLLYSQIDKLCLIGFDIYTECREKLFDIRVSEIKNKSFGALKRAGLVSEVLEDV
;
A
#
# COMPACT_ATOMS: atom_id res chain seq x y z
N MET A 1 -7.33 25.31 -17.98
CA MET A 1 -8.17 24.67 -16.92
C MET A 1 -7.20 24.01 -15.94
N LYS A 2 -7.33 24.20 -14.63
CA LYS A 2 -6.40 23.58 -13.66
C LYS A 2 -6.34 22.05 -13.85
N LEU A 3 -5.14 21.48 -13.87
CA LEU A 3 -4.85 20.06 -14.11
C LEU A 3 -5.67 19.15 -13.18
N LYS A 4 -5.68 19.44 -11.88
CA LYS A 4 -6.43 18.63 -10.90
C LYS A 4 -7.94 18.61 -11.19
N LYS A 5 -8.51 19.69 -11.70
CA LYS A 5 -9.93 19.73 -12.12
C LYS A 5 -10.19 18.83 -13.32
N LEU A 6 -9.28 18.81 -14.29
CA LEU A 6 -9.35 17.91 -15.45
C LEU A 6 -9.25 16.44 -15.01
N LEU A 7 -8.29 16.12 -14.15
CA LEU A 7 -8.11 14.77 -13.61
C LEU A 7 -9.31 14.32 -12.77
N SER A 8 -9.92 15.23 -12.01
CA SER A 8 -11.15 14.95 -11.25
C SER A 8 -12.32 14.53 -12.16
N GLN A 9 -12.43 15.06 -13.38
CA GLN A 9 -13.43 14.59 -14.36
C GLN A 9 -13.16 13.17 -14.87
N LYS A 10 -11.90 12.71 -14.75
CA LYS A 10 -11.45 11.37 -15.14
C LYS A 10 -11.17 10.47 -13.94
N LYS A 11 -11.57 10.87 -12.73
CA LYS A 11 -11.27 10.19 -11.46
C LYS A 11 -11.65 8.70 -11.48
N SER A 12 -12.85 8.36 -11.98
CA SER A 12 -13.29 6.96 -12.06
C SER A 12 -12.40 6.11 -12.97
N GLU A 13 -11.94 6.67 -14.09
CA GLU A 13 -10.99 6.00 -15.00
C GLU A 13 -9.61 5.82 -14.35
N ILE A 14 -9.13 6.85 -13.62
CA ILE A 14 -7.87 6.77 -12.86
C ILE A 14 -7.95 5.65 -11.83
N ILE A 15 -9.00 5.63 -11.01
CA ILE A 15 -9.21 4.61 -9.96
C ILE A 15 -9.22 3.21 -10.59
N GLN A 16 -10.00 3.01 -11.65
CA GLN A 16 -10.12 1.71 -12.30
C GLN A 16 -8.77 1.22 -12.84
N LYS A 17 -8.05 2.06 -13.59
CA LYS A 17 -6.73 1.70 -14.13
C LYS A 17 -5.70 1.45 -13.03
N TRP A 18 -5.80 2.19 -11.94
CA TRP A 18 -4.86 2.05 -10.82
C TRP A 18 -5.10 0.74 -10.06
N ILE A 19 -6.35 0.40 -9.78
CA ILE A 19 -6.74 -0.89 -9.20
C ILE A 19 -6.32 -2.03 -10.14
N ASP A 20 -6.63 -1.95 -11.43
CA ASP A 20 -6.25 -2.99 -12.40
C ASP A 20 -4.73 -3.19 -12.45
N GLY A 21 -3.96 -2.10 -12.42
CA GLY A 21 -2.51 -2.15 -12.36
C GLY A 21 -1.95 -2.74 -11.07
N ILE A 22 -2.57 -2.45 -9.92
CA ILE A 22 -2.22 -3.07 -8.64
C ILE A 22 -2.52 -4.56 -8.68
N LEU A 23 -3.72 -4.94 -9.09
CA LEU A 23 -4.14 -6.34 -9.16
C LEU A 23 -3.25 -7.13 -10.14
N GLY A 24 -2.81 -6.50 -11.24
CA GLY A 24 -1.86 -7.10 -12.19
C GLY A 24 -0.47 -7.43 -11.62
N THR A 25 -0.13 -6.95 -10.41
CA THR A 25 1.10 -7.34 -9.71
C THR A 25 0.98 -8.64 -8.91
N TYR A 26 -0.23 -9.17 -8.78
CA TYR A 26 -0.50 -10.46 -8.14
C TYR A 26 -0.40 -11.62 -9.14
N PRO A 27 -0.09 -12.85 -8.66
CA PRO A 27 -0.17 -14.05 -9.51
C PRO A 27 -1.54 -14.16 -10.19
N ALA A 28 -1.56 -14.72 -11.41
CA ALA A 28 -2.76 -14.78 -12.26
C ALA A 28 -3.97 -15.44 -11.56
N ASP A 29 -3.71 -16.43 -10.71
CA ASP A 29 -4.72 -17.14 -9.94
C ASP A 29 -5.41 -16.22 -8.92
N THR A 30 -4.65 -15.32 -8.28
CA THR A 30 -5.18 -14.33 -7.33
C THR A 30 -5.86 -13.16 -8.03
N TYR A 31 -5.35 -12.74 -9.20
CA TYR A 31 -5.95 -11.68 -10.02
C TYR A 31 -7.40 -12.00 -10.41
N GLN A 32 -7.67 -13.23 -10.87
CA GLN A 32 -9.02 -13.61 -11.29
C GLN A 32 -10.02 -13.66 -10.13
N ILE A 33 -9.57 -14.11 -8.95
CA ILE A 33 -10.39 -14.13 -7.73
C ILE A 33 -10.74 -12.70 -7.32
N PHE A 34 -9.76 -11.79 -7.38
CA PHE A 34 -9.95 -10.41 -7.00
C PHE A 34 -10.84 -9.62 -7.98
N LYS A 35 -10.85 -9.98 -9.26
CA LYS A 35 -11.65 -9.30 -10.29
C LYS A 35 -13.10 -9.80 -10.39
N LYS A 36 -13.36 -11.08 -10.09
CA LYS A 36 -14.68 -11.71 -10.28
C LYS A 36 -15.64 -11.54 -9.09
N SER A 37 -15.15 -11.11 -7.94
CA SER A 37 -15.88 -11.21 -6.68
C SER A 37 -16.44 -9.84 -6.28
N GLY A 38 -17.71 -9.57 -6.61
CA GLY A 38 -18.47 -8.43 -6.08
C GLY A 38 -18.91 -8.61 -4.61
N ASP A 39 -18.58 -9.75 -4.00
CA ASP A 39 -18.86 -10.07 -2.61
C ASP A 39 -17.63 -9.78 -1.73
N GLN A 40 -17.80 -8.84 -0.79
CA GLN A 40 -16.77 -8.43 0.17
C GLN A 40 -16.29 -9.57 1.09
N PHE A 41 -17.11 -10.60 1.31
CA PHE A 41 -16.72 -11.77 2.12
C PHE A 41 -15.89 -12.76 1.31
N ALA A 42 -16.14 -12.86 0.00
CA ALA A 42 -15.35 -13.69 -0.91
C ALA A 42 -14.01 -13.04 -1.26
N ASN A 43 -13.90 -11.70 -1.19
CA ASN A 43 -12.71 -10.95 -1.58
C ASN A 43 -12.42 -9.72 -0.68
N PRO A 44 -12.09 -9.94 0.60
CA PRO A 44 -11.84 -8.82 1.54
C PRO A 44 -10.63 -7.96 1.14
N VAL A 45 -9.61 -8.56 0.52
CA VAL A 45 -8.41 -7.86 0.07
C VAL A 45 -8.71 -6.93 -1.10
N GLY A 46 -9.39 -7.42 -2.14
CA GLY A 46 -9.75 -6.61 -3.30
C GLY A 46 -10.73 -5.49 -2.97
N THR A 47 -11.71 -5.74 -2.08
CA THR A 47 -12.62 -4.69 -1.60
C THR A 47 -11.88 -3.60 -0.82
N THR A 48 -10.97 -4.01 0.08
CA THR A 48 -10.15 -3.05 0.85
C THR A 48 -9.27 -2.23 -0.09
N LEU A 49 -8.52 -2.89 -0.98
CA LEU A 49 -7.68 -2.21 -1.97
C LEU A 49 -8.48 -1.20 -2.80
N SER A 50 -9.64 -1.59 -3.30
CA SER A 50 -10.48 -0.72 -4.12
C SER A 50 -10.93 0.53 -3.37
N ARG A 51 -11.35 0.37 -2.10
CA ARG A 51 -11.73 1.48 -1.23
C ARG A 51 -10.54 2.41 -0.96
N GLU A 52 -9.41 1.86 -0.49
CA GLU A 52 -8.25 2.68 -0.14
C GLU A 52 -7.68 3.44 -1.35
N ILE A 53 -7.68 2.83 -2.54
CA ILE A 53 -7.23 3.48 -3.77
C ILE A 53 -8.20 4.58 -4.23
N ALA A 54 -9.51 4.38 -4.05
CA ALA A 54 -10.49 5.42 -4.32
C ALA A 54 -10.31 6.64 -3.40
N GLU A 55 -10.09 6.41 -2.10
CA GLU A 55 -9.82 7.48 -1.13
C GLU A 55 -8.49 8.19 -1.44
N LEU A 56 -7.40 7.45 -1.67
CA LEU A 56 -6.11 8.02 -2.06
C LEU A 56 -6.22 8.88 -3.32
N THR A 57 -6.94 8.41 -4.34
CA THR A 57 -7.15 9.19 -5.56
C THR A 57 -7.90 10.48 -5.27
N SER A 58 -8.89 10.45 -4.37
CA SER A 58 -9.63 11.65 -3.96
C SER A 58 -8.69 12.69 -3.38
N ILE A 59 -7.89 12.28 -2.39
CA ILE A 59 -6.97 13.18 -1.66
C ILE A 59 -5.88 13.74 -2.59
N ILE A 60 -5.31 12.93 -3.48
CA ILE A 60 -4.25 13.37 -4.41
C ILE A 60 -4.76 14.45 -5.38
N LEU A 61 -6.04 14.38 -5.75
CA LEU A 61 -6.67 15.30 -6.70
C LEU A 61 -7.26 16.56 -6.02
N GLU A 62 -7.22 16.66 -4.69
CA GLU A 62 -7.52 17.90 -3.97
C GLU A 62 -6.41 18.94 -4.18
N GLU A 63 -6.70 20.23 -4.09
CA GLU A 63 -5.69 21.30 -4.28
C GLU A 63 -4.55 21.14 -3.28
N GLU A 64 -4.90 20.97 -2.00
CA GLU A 64 -3.99 20.66 -0.90
C GLU A 64 -4.12 19.19 -0.50
N ILE A 65 -2.98 18.54 -0.26
CA ILE A 65 -2.94 17.12 0.09
C ILE A 65 -2.80 17.02 1.62
N ASP A 66 -3.77 16.38 2.27
CA ASP A 66 -3.61 15.96 3.67
C ASP A 66 -2.74 14.69 3.75
N TYR A 67 -1.46 14.89 4.04
CA TYR A 67 -0.49 13.81 4.14
C TYR A 67 -0.77 12.84 5.31
N ASN A 68 -1.52 13.24 6.34
CA ASN A 68 -1.90 12.32 7.42
C ASN A 68 -2.94 11.31 6.93
N SER A 69 -3.95 11.78 6.19
CA SER A 69 -4.94 10.91 5.56
C SER A 69 -4.30 10.02 4.49
N VAL A 70 -3.39 10.56 3.66
CA VAL A 70 -2.57 9.75 2.74
C VAL A 70 -1.85 8.63 3.49
N LYS A 71 -1.13 8.96 4.58
CA LYS A 71 -0.35 7.96 5.34
C LYS A 71 -1.24 6.83 5.83
N LYS A 72 -2.45 7.14 6.33
CA LYS A 72 -3.43 6.14 6.79
C LYS A 72 -3.86 5.17 5.69
N HIS A 73 -4.21 5.69 4.51
CA HIS A 73 -4.65 4.85 3.40
C HIS A 73 -3.50 4.05 2.78
N LEU A 74 -2.30 4.67 2.67
CA LEU A 74 -1.09 3.97 2.25
C LEU A 74 -0.72 2.84 3.22
N ASP A 75 -0.81 3.05 4.54
CA ASP A 75 -0.50 2.01 5.53
C ASP A 75 -1.32 0.75 5.29
N THR A 76 -2.63 0.92 5.07
CA THR A 76 -3.54 -0.20 4.84
C THR A 76 -3.13 -1.01 3.60
N VAL A 77 -2.88 -0.34 2.46
CA VAL A 77 -2.49 -1.00 1.21
C VAL A 77 -1.12 -1.66 1.33
N ILE A 78 -0.14 -0.95 1.89
CA ILE A 78 1.25 -1.41 1.97
C ILE A 78 1.39 -2.55 2.98
N ARG A 79 0.67 -2.52 4.10
CA ARG A 79 0.69 -3.59 5.10
C ARG A 79 0.17 -4.92 4.54
N ILE A 80 -0.91 -4.87 3.75
CA ILE A 80 -1.41 -6.05 3.01
C ILE A 80 -0.29 -6.64 2.13
N ARG A 81 0.40 -5.78 1.37
CA ARG A 81 1.46 -6.19 0.45
C ARG A 81 2.73 -6.65 1.17
N ALA A 82 3.09 -6.03 2.30
CA ALA A 82 4.29 -6.38 3.07
C ALA A 82 4.21 -7.79 3.67
N ILE A 83 3.00 -8.23 4.05
CA ILE A 83 2.74 -9.59 4.58
C ILE A 83 2.80 -10.63 3.45
N GLN A 84 2.42 -10.28 2.23
CA GLN A 84 2.41 -11.17 1.06
C GLN A 84 3.80 -11.42 0.43
N ALA A 85 4.88 -11.17 1.18
CA ALA A 85 6.26 -11.41 0.79
C ALA A 85 6.73 -10.68 -0.50
N PHE A 86 6.07 -9.59 -0.88
CA PHE A 86 6.56 -8.72 -1.95
C PHE A 86 7.89 -8.05 -1.56
N SER A 87 8.78 -7.89 -2.55
CA SER A 87 9.96 -7.02 -2.41
C SER A 87 9.53 -5.55 -2.18
N PRO A 88 10.41 -4.70 -1.62
CA PRO A 88 10.06 -3.29 -1.36
C PRO A 88 9.54 -2.58 -2.62
N SER A 89 10.23 -2.74 -3.75
CA SER A 89 9.84 -2.14 -5.03
C SER A 89 8.48 -2.61 -5.53
N GLN A 90 8.16 -3.90 -5.34
CA GLN A 90 6.84 -4.44 -5.68
C GLN A 90 5.75 -3.96 -4.72
N ALA A 91 6.05 -3.75 -3.44
CA ALA A 91 5.07 -3.31 -2.45
C ALA A 91 4.66 -1.85 -2.63
N ILE A 92 5.60 -0.97 -3.02
CA ILE A 92 5.38 0.48 -3.12
C ILE A 92 5.24 0.98 -4.57
N GLY A 93 5.72 0.22 -5.57
CA GLY A 93 5.81 0.66 -6.96
C GLY A 93 4.47 1.03 -7.61
N PHE A 94 3.35 0.58 -7.04
CA PHE A 94 2.03 1.00 -7.49
C PHE A 94 1.80 2.51 -7.36
N ILE A 95 2.48 3.19 -6.44
CA ILE A 95 2.38 4.65 -6.28
C ILE A 95 2.91 5.35 -7.53
N LEU A 96 4.05 4.89 -8.05
CA LEU A 96 4.68 5.44 -9.25
C LEU A 96 3.87 5.14 -10.52
N LEU A 97 3.14 4.02 -10.55
CA LEU A 97 2.24 3.67 -11.66
C LEU A 97 1.22 4.77 -11.96
N LEU A 98 0.80 5.54 -10.94
CA LEU A 98 -0.15 6.63 -11.09
C LEU A 98 0.33 7.70 -12.09
N LYS A 99 1.65 7.94 -12.18
CA LYS A 99 2.23 8.90 -13.14
C LYS A 99 1.96 8.50 -14.58
N GLU A 100 2.15 7.21 -14.89
CA GLU A 100 1.88 6.66 -16.22
C GLU A 100 0.38 6.65 -16.53
N ILE A 101 -0.48 6.37 -15.54
CA ILE A 101 -1.94 6.44 -15.71
C ILE A 101 -2.37 7.86 -16.07
N ILE A 102 -1.90 8.85 -15.31
CA ILE A 102 -2.18 10.28 -15.54
C ILE A 102 -1.71 10.69 -16.94
N LYS A 103 -0.47 10.37 -17.30
CA LYS A 103 0.11 10.66 -18.62
C LYS A 103 -0.75 10.10 -19.76
N ASN A 104 -1.20 8.86 -19.62
CA ASN A 104 -2.01 8.18 -20.64
C ASN A 104 -3.45 8.70 -20.74
N ILE A 105 -4.00 9.31 -19.69
CA ILE A 105 -5.34 9.91 -19.69
C ILE A 105 -5.31 11.31 -20.31
N LEU A 106 -4.23 12.06 -20.09
CA LEU A 106 -4.12 13.46 -20.50
C LEU A 106 -3.82 13.69 -22.00
N LYS A 107 -3.56 12.62 -22.78
CA LYS A 107 -3.15 12.64 -24.21
C LYS A 107 -3.38 13.96 -24.98
N ALA A 108 -2.27 14.55 -25.45
CA ALA A 108 -2.21 15.66 -26.42
C ALA A 108 -3.02 16.92 -26.08
N GLN A 109 -3.37 17.14 -24.81
CA GLN A 109 -3.94 18.40 -24.35
C GLN A 109 -2.84 19.43 -24.07
N ASP A 110 -3.16 20.71 -24.24
CA ASP A 110 -2.32 21.83 -23.85
C ASP A 110 -2.33 21.95 -22.32
N ILE A 111 -1.51 21.12 -21.67
CA ILE A 111 -1.43 20.95 -20.23
C ILE A 111 -0.36 21.89 -19.71
N ASN A 112 -0.66 22.58 -18.61
CA ASN A 112 0.35 23.31 -17.86
C ASN A 112 1.39 22.33 -17.31
N LEU A 113 2.61 22.34 -17.87
CA LEU A 113 3.70 21.46 -17.48
C LEU A 113 4.11 21.65 -16.01
N ASP A 114 4.04 22.88 -15.49
CA ASP A 114 4.40 23.17 -14.10
C ASP A 114 3.44 22.50 -13.11
N GLU A 115 2.14 22.49 -13.43
CA GLU A 115 1.13 21.80 -12.63
C GLU A 115 1.34 20.28 -12.66
N LEU A 116 1.73 19.72 -13.82
CA LEU A 116 2.01 18.30 -13.97
C LEU A 116 3.26 17.88 -13.18
N LEU A 117 4.33 18.67 -13.27
CA LEU A 117 5.57 18.45 -12.52
C LEU A 117 5.35 18.56 -11.01
N LEU A 118 4.51 19.51 -10.57
CA LEU A 118 4.13 19.63 -9.16
C LEU A 118 3.39 18.39 -8.68
N LEU A 119 2.42 17.89 -9.45
CA LEU A 119 1.70 16.66 -9.13
C LEU A 119 2.62 15.45 -9.10
N TYR A 120 3.55 15.33 -10.05
CA TYR A 120 4.53 14.24 -10.05
C TYR A 120 5.47 14.29 -8.85
N SER A 121 5.89 15.49 -8.44
CA SER A 121 6.67 15.70 -7.23
C SER A 121 5.88 15.33 -5.97
N GLN A 122 4.58 15.61 -5.95
CA GLN A 122 3.68 15.15 -4.87
C GLN A 122 3.64 13.62 -4.83
N ILE A 123 3.47 12.94 -5.96
CA ILE A 123 3.47 11.47 -6.05
C ILE A 123 4.80 10.88 -5.55
N ASP A 124 5.94 11.49 -5.87
CA ASP A 124 7.25 11.04 -5.36
C ASP A 124 7.33 11.13 -3.83
N LYS A 125 6.78 12.18 -3.23
CA LYS A 125 6.67 12.28 -1.76
C LYS A 125 5.83 11.15 -1.17
N LEU A 126 4.72 10.76 -1.81
CA LEU A 126 3.92 9.61 -1.38
C LEU A 126 4.72 8.31 -1.44
N CYS A 127 5.60 8.17 -2.43
CA CYS A 127 6.49 7.01 -2.54
C CYS A 127 7.46 6.92 -1.36
N LEU A 128 8.02 8.05 -0.93
CA LEU A 128 8.88 8.12 0.27
C LEU A 128 8.12 7.75 1.53
N ILE A 129 6.92 8.31 1.73
CA ILE A 129 6.04 7.93 2.85
C ILE A 129 5.72 6.43 2.82
N GLY A 130 5.45 5.89 1.62
CA GLY A 130 5.19 4.47 1.43
C GLY A 130 6.39 3.59 1.77
N PHE A 131 7.61 4.06 1.49
CA PHE A 131 8.84 3.37 1.85
C PHE A 131 9.02 3.30 3.38
N ASP A 132 8.78 4.40 4.09
CA ASP A 132 8.83 4.44 5.56
C ASP A 132 7.84 3.43 6.17
N ILE A 133 6.59 3.47 5.70
CA ILE A 133 5.53 2.53 6.11
C ILE A 133 5.93 1.07 5.88
N TYR A 134 6.46 0.75 4.70
CA TYR A 134 6.87 -0.61 4.36
C TYR A 134 7.98 -1.07 5.32
N THR A 135 8.96 -0.22 5.57
CA THR A 135 10.10 -0.52 6.46
C THR A 135 9.62 -0.77 7.89
N GLU A 136 8.78 0.12 8.43
CA GLU A 136 8.15 -0.08 9.76
C GLU A 136 7.35 -1.39 9.84
N CYS A 137 6.63 -1.75 8.78
CA CYS A 137 5.88 -3.00 8.73
C CYS A 137 6.80 -4.23 8.74
N ARG A 138 7.92 -4.18 8.01
CA ARG A 138 8.89 -5.27 7.94
C ARG A 138 9.64 -5.44 9.26
N GLU A 139 10.04 -4.35 9.90
CA GLU A 139 10.67 -4.37 11.22
C GLU A 139 9.76 -5.04 12.25
N LYS A 140 8.50 -4.60 12.36
CA LYS A 140 7.51 -5.22 13.26
C LYS A 140 7.33 -6.71 12.98
N LEU A 141 7.29 -7.11 11.71
CA LEU A 141 7.18 -8.52 11.33
C LEU A 141 8.41 -9.33 11.77
N PHE A 142 9.60 -8.76 11.68
CA PHE A 142 10.83 -9.39 12.16
C PHE A 142 10.85 -9.48 13.69
N ASP A 143 10.45 -8.44 14.41
CA ASP A 143 10.38 -8.45 15.88
C ASP A 143 9.43 -9.54 16.39
N ILE A 144 8.27 -9.69 15.75
CA ILE A 144 7.32 -10.77 16.04
C ILE A 144 7.98 -12.14 15.85
N ARG A 145 8.65 -12.35 14.71
CA ARG A 145 9.33 -13.62 14.40
C ARG A 145 10.44 -13.94 15.41
N VAL A 146 11.27 -12.96 15.76
CA VAL A 146 12.35 -13.13 16.74
C VAL A 146 11.77 -13.48 18.11
N SER A 147 10.72 -12.79 18.53
CA SER A 147 10.03 -13.06 19.80
C SER A 147 9.43 -14.47 19.84
N GLU A 148 8.81 -14.90 18.74
CA GLU A 148 8.24 -16.26 18.63
C GLU A 148 9.33 -17.34 18.73
N ILE A 149 10.47 -17.15 18.07
CA ILE A 149 11.61 -18.09 18.13
C ILE A 149 12.16 -18.17 19.55
N LYS A 150 12.35 -17.02 20.23
CA LYS A 150 12.80 -16.98 21.63
C LYS A 150 11.83 -17.73 22.55
N ASN A 151 10.54 -17.48 22.42
CA ASN A 151 9.51 -18.13 23.23
C ASN A 151 9.46 -19.66 22.99
N LYS A 152 9.56 -20.11 21.74
CA LYS A 152 9.64 -21.54 21.42
C LYS A 152 10.91 -22.19 21.99
N SER A 153 12.05 -21.52 21.88
CA SER A 153 13.33 -22.01 22.39
C SER A 153 13.32 -22.11 23.91
N PHE A 154 12.84 -21.06 24.59
CA PHE A 154 12.66 -21.06 26.04
C PHE A 154 11.71 -22.18 26.50
N GLY A 155 10.57 -22.32 25.83
CA GLY A 155 9.62 -23.40 26.13
C GLY A 155 10.21 -24.80 25.92
N ALA A 156 11.04 -25.00 24.90
CA ALA A 156 11.74 -26.27 24.67
C ALA A 156 12.78 -26.56 25.76
N LEU A 157 13.60 -25.56 26.14
CA LEU A 157 14.58 -25.69 27.21
C LEU A 157 13.92 -25.95 28.57
N LYS A 158 12.81 -25.27 28.87
CA LYS A 158 12.01 -25.50 30.08
C LYS A 158 11.47 -26.93 30.12
N ARG A 159 10.90 -27.44 29.02
CA ARG A 159 10.43 -28.84 28.93
C ARG A 159 11.55 -29.87 29.05
N ALA A 160 12.76 -29.54 28.58
CA ALA A 160 13.93 -30.39 28.73
C ALA A 160 14.56 -30.32 30.14
N GLY A 161 14.02 -29.51 31.06
CA GLY A 161 14.55 -29.33 32.40
C GLY A 161 15.88 -28.56 32.44
N LEU A 162 16.26 -27.90 31.35
CA LEU A 162 17.53 -27.18 31.20
C LEU A 162 17.47 -25.73 31.72
N VAL A 163 16.29 -25.26 32.13
CA VAL A 163 16.07 -23.91 32.66
C VAL A 163 15.12 -24.00 33.85
N SER A 164 15.57 -23.54 35.02
CA SER A 164 14.73 -23.32 36.20
C SER A 164 14.24 -21.88 36.24
N GLU A 165 12.99 -21.65 36.62
CA GLU A 165 12.53 -20.30 36.97
C GLU A 165 13.37 -19.82 38.15
N VAL A 166 14.13 -18.74 37.96
CA VAL A 166 14.66 -17.99 39.09
C VAL A 166 13.45 -17.34 39.73
N LEU A 167 13.02 -17.86 40.87
CA LEU A 167 12.06 -17.18 41.72
C LEU A 167 12.72 -15.87 42.13
N GLU A 168 12.25 -14.74 41.59
CA GLU A 168 12.56 -13.44 42.18
C GLU A 168 11.83 -13.39 43.52
N ASP A 169 12.59 -13.61 44.60
CA ASP A 169 12.10 -13.44 45.97
C ASP A 169 11.60 -12.01 46.16
N VAL A 170 10.35 -11.91 46.64
CA VAL A 170 9.56 -10.68 46.88
C VAL A 170 10.22 -9.75 47.89
#